data_AF-A0A835QSZ9-F1
#
_entry.id   AF-A0A835QSZ9-F1
#
_cell.length_a   1.000
_cell.length_b   1.000
_cell.length_c   1.000
_cell.angle_alpha   90.00
_cell.angle_beta   90.00
_cell.angle_gamma   90.00
#
_symmetry.space_group_name_H-M   'P 1'
#
loop_
_entity.id
_entity.type
_entity.pdbx_description
1 polymer ?
#
loop_
_entity_poly.entity_id
_entity_poly.type
_entity_poly.pdbx_seq_one_letter_code
_entity_poly.pdbx_strand_id
1 'polypeptide(L)'
;MSRLSFRPRPLDIHKKLPIVKNVKDFDDDEVPIAAASTRNSQILRIAAEADNEVHQISIKKVSSEIPTPQYTVVETYERDYSRTFNQPSSYLRGRGARAEVSDFVEYDLDNEDEDWLQELNRERKILPPEKFENLLFKLEVLDHKAREKAGTLQLTFISPVPVFLQLDAAAEALQGQSSGFAVIQSVYKYWKSKVYKLFCKEKRICAQSSYIVTLLCYNY
;
A
#
# COMPACT_ATOMS: atom_id res chain seq x y z
N MET A 1 12.98 45.58 36.99
CA MET A 1 12.72 44.80 35.76
C MET A 1 13.34 45.54 34.58
N SER A 2 14.54 45.18 34.12
CA SER A 2 15.14 45.83 32.95
C SER A 2 14.51 45.27 31.68
N ARG A 3 13.82 46.12 30.91
CA ARG A 3 13.32 45.76 29.58
C ARG A 3 14.53 45.40 28.73
N LEU A 4 14.63 44.14 28.32
CA LEU A 4 15.58 43.70 27.29
C LEU A 4 15.29 44.54 26.03
N SER A 5 16.19 45.45 25.69
CA SER A 5 16.05 46.26 24.50
C SER A 5 16.29 45.36 23.29
N PHE A 6 15.21 44.84 22.71
CA PHE A 6 15.26 44.22 21.39
C PHE A 6 15.60 45.33 20.39
N ARG A 7 16.89 45.45 20.06
CA ARG A 7 17.28 46.18 18.86
C ARG A 7 16.93 45.26 17.69
N PRO A 8 16.23 45.75 16.66
CA PRO A 8 16.10 45.02 15.41
C PRO A 8 17.51 44.82 14.84
N ARG A 9 18.12 43.68 15.13
CA ARG A 9 19.34 43.23 14.46
C ARG A 9 18.86 42.78 13.08
N PRO A 10 19.38 43.32 11.97
CA PRO A 10 19.10 42.78 10.65
C PRO A 10 19.38 41.27 10.69
N LEU A 11 18.37 40.46 10.34
CA LEU A 11 18.54 39.02 10.28
C LEU A 11 19.57 38.71 9.19
N ASP A 12 20.63 38.02 9.56
CA ASP A 12 21.61 37.55 8.59
C ASP A 12 20.99 36.39 7.80
N ILE A 13 20.52 36.68 6.59
CA ILE A 13 19.92 35.72 5.67
C ILE A 13 20.91 34.64 5.19
N HIS A 14 22.21 34.82 5.42
CA HIS A 14 23.24 33.82 5.09
C HIS A 14 23.55 32.89 6.25
N LYS A 15 22.98 33.14 7.43
CA LYS A 15 23.12 32.24 8.58
C LYS A 15 22.27 30.98 8.35
N LYS A 16 22.93 29.85 8.10
CA LYS A 16 22.27 28.54 7.97
C LYS A 16 21.61 28.14 9.29
N LEU A 17 20.34 27.75 9.23
CA LEU A 17 19.63 27.19 10.37
C LEU A 17 20.05 25.73 10.58
N PRO A 18 20.22 25.27 11.83
CA PRO A 18 20.41 23.85 12.11
C PRO A 18 19.15 23.09 11.67
N ILE A 19 19.35 22.08 10.82
CA ILE A 19 18.27 21.21 10.33
C ILE A 19 18.20 20.01 11.25
N VAL A 20 17.08 19.87 11.94
CA VAL A 20 16.79 18.71 12.79
C VAL A 20 16.24 17.59 11.91
N LYS A 21 16.79 16.38 12.01
CA LYS A 21 16.47 15.26 11.10
C LYS A 21 15.45 14.29 11.69
N ASN A 22 15.47 14.08 13.01
CA ASN A 22 14.55 13.16 13.69
C ASN A 22 13.90 13.83 14.91
N VAL A 23 12.70 13.38 15.29
CA VAL A 23 11.97 13.88 16.47
C VAL A 23 12.74 13.62 17.77
N LYS A 24 13.60 12.59 17.80
CA LYS A 24 14.47 12.28 18.95
C LYS A 24 15.60 13.30 19.16
N ASP A 25 15.95 14.07 18.13
CA ASP A 25 16.96 15.14 18.22
C ASP A 25 16.41 16.41 18.90
N PHE A 26 15.14 16.39 19.35
CA PHE A 26 14.54 17.45 20.17
C PHE A 26 14.71 17.21 21.68
N ASP A 27 15.00 15.98 22.12
CA ASP A 27 15.10 15.59 23.53
C ASP A 27 16.54 15.64 24.06
N ASP A 28 17.37 16.55 23.54
CA ASP A 28 18.68 16.82 24.13
C ASP A 28 18.50 17.92 25.21
N ASP A 29 18.06 17.48 26.39
CA ASP A 29 18.04 18.24 27.65
C ASP A 29 19.47 18.53 28.16
N GLU A 30 20.36 19.08 27.32
CA GLU A 30 21.62 19.67 27.76
C GLU A 30 21.44 21.18 27.96
N VAL A 31 21.16 21.54 29.21
CA VAL A 31 21.08 22.90 29.76
C VAL A 31 22.16 23.82 29.17
N PRO A 32 21.81 24.92 28.46
CA PRO A 32 22.79 25.90 28.04
C PRO A 32 23.26 26.77 29.23
N ILE A 33 24.28 26.33 29.98
CA ILE A 33 25.13 27.25 30.75
C ILE A 33 26.05 27.99 29.77
N ALA A 34 25.47 28.84 28.92
CA ALA A 34 26.22 29.80 28.11
C ALA A 34 25.41 31.07 27.78
N ALA A 35 24.21 31.24 28.36
CA ALA A 35 23.44 32.47 28.27
C ALA A 35 23.76 33.44 29.42
N ALA A 36 25.05 33.68 29.70
CA ALA A 36 25.48 34.73 30.62
C ALA A 36 26.94 35.14 30.40
N SER A 37 27.27 35.76 29.27
CA SER A 37 28.42 36.68 29.27
C SER A 37 28.25 37.82 28.30
N THR A 38 27.95 38.96 28.91
CA THR A 38 28.10 40.30 28.39
C THR A 38 29.54 40.54 27.87
N ARG A 39 29.65 41.52 26.98
CA ARG A 39 30.82 42.38 26.66
C ARG A 39 31.55 42.07 25.36
N ASN A 40 31.17 42.85 24.36
CA ASN A 40 32.09 43.68 23.56
C ASN A 40 33.47 43.82 24.22
N SER A 41 34.49 43.17 23.68
CA SER A 41 35.87 43.70 23.59
C SER A 41 36.79 42.59 23.08
N GLN A 42 36.91 42.47 21.76
CA GLN A 42 38.14 42.00 21.08
C GLN A 42 38.02 42.20 19.56
N ILE A 43 37.47 43.35 19.15
CA ILE A 43 37.98 44.02 17.95
C ILE A 43 38.83 45.16 18.50
N LEU A 44 40.13 44.96 18.56
CA LEU A 44 41.13 46.01 18.46
C LEU A 44 42.50 45.36 18.26
N ARG A 45 43.11 45.72 17.13
CA ARG A 45 44.48 45.41 16.65
C ARG A 45 44.61 44.07 15.93
N ILE A 46 44.41 44.12 14.60
CA ILE A 46 45.50 44.28 13.63
C ILE A 46 44.84 44.79 12.35
N ALA A 47 44.92 46.10 12.15
CA ALA A 47 44.89 46.69 10.81
C ALA A 47 46.36 46.93 10.47
N ALA A 48 46.87 46.18 9.49
CA ALA A 48 48.10 46.48 8.79
C ALA A 48 47.85 46.15 7.31
N GLU A 49 47.55 47.24 6.59
CA GLU A 49 47.93 47.58 5.23
C GLU A 49 47.92 46.51 4.11
N ALA A 50 47.12 46.84 3.09
CA ALA A 50 47.41 46.84 1.66
C ALA A 50 48.26 45.72 1.04
N ASP A 51 47.59 45.08 0.08
CA ASP A 51 47.97 44.92 -1.33
C ASP A 51 48.15 43.48 -1.84
N ASN A 52 47.54 43.27 -3.00
CA ASN A 52 47.76 42.22 -3.99
C ASN A 52 47.23 40.78 -3.76
N GLU A 53 46.48 40.38 -4.80
CA GLU A 53 46.39 39.05 -5.39
C GLU A 53 45.32 38.04 -4.93
N VAL A 54 44.35 37.91 -5.83
CA VAL A 54 43.65 36.69 -6.25
C VAL A 54 43.04 35.84 -5.14
N HIS A 55 41.71 35.95 -5.08
CA HIS A 55 40.82 35.01 -4.41
C HIS A 55 41.13 33.56 -4.82
N GLN A 56 41.83 32.82 -3.96
CA GLN A 56 41.62 31.38 -3.82
C GLN A 56 40.93 31.11 -2.50
N ILE A 57 39.63 31.40 -2.48
CA ILE A 57 38.74 30.74 -1.53
C ILE A 57 38.77 29.27 -1.93
N SER A 58 39.48 28.43 -1.17
CA SER A 58 39.35 26.99 -1.29
C SER A 58 37.94 26.62 -0.82
N ILE A 59 36.96 26.80 -1.69
CA ILE A 59 35.65 26.19 -1.54
C ILE A 59 35.91 24.70 -1.73
N LYS A 60 36.29 24.02 -0.64
CA LYS A 60 36.06 22.58 -0.53
C LYS A 60 34.56 22.44 -0.65
N LYS A 61 34.10 22.21 -1.89
CA LYS A 61 32.74 21.77 -2.18
C LYS A 61 32.57 20.52 -1.34
N VAL A 62 31.93 20.66 -0.18
CA VAL A 62 31.30 19.53 0.48
C VAL A 62 30.28 19.07 -0.55
N SER A 63 30.69 18.10 -1.36
CA SER A 63 29.79 17.39 -2.25
C SER A 63 28.60 17.01 -1.40
N SER A 64 27.41 17.46 -1.78
CA SER A 64 26.17 16.96 -1.19
C SER A 64 26.20 15.45 -1.36
N GLU A 65 26.57 14.74 -0.30
CA GLU A 65 26.65 13.29 -0.31
C GLU A 65 25.23 12.80 -0.59
N ILE A 66 25.06 12.13 -1.73
CA ILE A 66 23.76 11.60 -2.13
C ILE A 66 23.43 10.52 -1.10
N PRO A 67 22.31 10.65 -0.36
CA PRO A 67 21.98 9.67 0.66
C PRO A 67 21.80 8.30 0.02
N THR A 68 22.50 7.30 0.57
CA THR A 68 22.35 5.91 0.16
C THR A 68 21.04 5.36 0.74
N PRO A 69 20.20 4.66 -0.05
CA PRO A 69 18.98 4.07 0.47
C PRO A 69 19.30 3.01 1.53
N GLN A 70 18.48 2.97 2.57
CA GLN A 70 18.55 1.91 3.57
C GLN A 70 17.87 0.65 3.03
N TYR A 71 18.42 -0.52 3.33
CA TYR A 71 17.80 -1.82 3.06
C TYR A 71 17.49 -2.54 4.36
N THR A 72 16.46 -3.37 4.33
CA THR A 72 16.05 -4.20 5.47
C THR A 72 15.97 -5.65 5.02
N VAL A 73 16.39 -6.57 5.88
CA VAL A 73 16.24 -8.00 5.62
C VAL A 73 14.82 -8.41 6.03
N VAL A 74 14.09 -9.03 5.11
CA VAL A 74 12.73 -9.52 5.34
C VAL A 74 12.81 -10.98 5.80
N GLU A 75 12.32 -11.26 7.00
CA GLU A 75 12.41 -12.60 7.61
C GLU A 75 11.67 -13.69 6.81
N THR A 76 10.57 -13.33 6.14
CA THR A 76 9.76 -14.29 5.38
C THR A 76 10.30 -14.60 3.98
N TYR A 77 11.30 -13.86 3.51
CA TYR A 77 11.78 -13.93 2.11
C TYR A 77 12.11 -15.36 1.65
N GLU A 78 12.86 -16.11 2.47
CA GLU A 78 13.27 -17.49 2.16
C GLU A 78 12.09 -18.48 2.14
N ARG A 79 10.98 -18.14 2.79
CA ARG A 79 9.75 -18.94 2.75
C ARG A 79 8.89 -18.60 1.55
N ASP A 80 8.79 -17.30 1.23
CA ASP A 80 7.90 -16.78 0.21
C ASP A 80 8.46 -17.01 -1.21
N TYR A 81 9.79 -17.04 -1.35
CA TYR A 81 10.48 -17.24 -2.62
C TYR A 81 11.29 -18.54 -2.62
N SER A 82 10.75 -19.57 -3.29
CA SER A 82 11.47 -20.84 -3.46
C SER A 82 12.57 -20.75 -4.52
N ARG A 83 13.74 -21.36 -4.25
CA ARG A 83 14.90 -21.38 -5.16
C ARG A 83 14.80 -22.52 -6.19
N THR A 84 13.78 -22.48 -7.03
CA THR A 84 13.49 -23.55 -8.02
C THR A 84 14.14 -23.33 -9.39
N PHE A 85 14.76 -22.16 -9.61
CA PHE A 85 15.38 -21.82 -10.90
C PHE A 85 16.67 -22.62 -11.13
N ASN A 86 16.67 -23.45 -12.18
CA ASN A 86 17.86 -24.15 -12.68
C ASN A 86 18.42 -23.41 -13.89
N GLN A 87 19.66 -22.92 -13.79
CA GLN A 87 20.29 -22.15 -14.85
C GLN A 87 20.53 -23.04 -16.09
N PRO A 88 19.93 -22.71 -17.26
CA PRO A 88 20.20 -23.45 -18.49
C PRO A 88 21.62 -23.16 -19.00
N SER A 89 22.17 -24.07 -19.81
CA SER A 89 23.49 -23.91 -20.44
C SER A 89 23.51 -22.84 -21.54
N SER A 90 22.34 -22.38 -22.00
CA SER A 90 22.18 -21.34 -23.02
C SER A 90 21.50 -20.08 -22.45
N TYR A 91 21.68 -18.93 -23.11
CA TYR A 91 20.95 -17.72 -22.75
C TYR A 91 19.43 -17.89 -22.85
N LEU A 92 18.71 -17.26 -21.92
CA LEU A 92 17.25 -17.24 -21.91
C LEU A 92 16.73 -16.64 -23.21
N ARG A 93 15.77 -17.34 -23.84
CA ARG A 93 15.03 -16.87 -25.00
C ARG A 93 13.63 -16.56 -24.51
N GLY A 94 13.24 -15.29 -24.52
CA GLY A 94 11.89 -14.88 -24.11
C GLY A 94 10.85 -15.55 -25.00
N ARG A 95 10.08 -16.47 -24.42
CA ARG A 95 8.76 -16.88 -24.92
C ARG A 95 7.73 -16.00 -24.20
N GLY A 96 6.61 -15.68 -24.85
CA GLY A 96 5.55 -14.91 -24.20
C GLY A 96 5.02 -15.67 -22.98
N ALA A 97 4.92 -14.98 -21.83
CA ALA A 97 4.57 -15.57 -20.53
C ALA A 97 3.26 -16.38 -20.50
N ARG A 98 2.38 -16.15 -21.48
CA ARG A 98 1.03 -16.75 -21.56
C ARG A 98 0.93 -18.08 -22.31
N ALA A 99 2.02 -18.55 -22.93
CA ALA A 99 1.94 -19.72 -23.81
C ALA A 99 1.93 -21.08 -23.07
N GLU A 100 2.35 -21.13 -21.80
CA GLU A 100 2.62 -22.42 -21.11
C GLU A 100 1.88 -22.60 -19.77
N VAL A 101 1.18 -21.59 -19.24
CA VAL A 101 0.40 -21.72 -17.99
C VAL A 101 -1.08 -21.87 -18.33
N SER A 102 -1.53 -23.11 -18.57
CA SER A 102 -2.94 -23.43 -18.87
C SER A 102 -3.88 -23.16 -17.68
N ASP A 103 -3.33 -23.04 -16.46
CA ASP A 103 -4.10 -22.91 -15.21
C ASP A 103 -3.81 -21.58 -14.49
N PHE A 104 -3.69 -20.48 -15.23
CA PHE A 104 -3.54 -19.16 -14.62
C PHE A 104 -4.86 -18.73 -13.98
N VAL A 105 -4.88 -18.65 -12.65
CA VAL A 105 -5.95 -18.06 -11.85
C VAL A 105 -5.46 -16.69 -11.39
N GLU A 106 -6.21 -15.63 -11.71
CA GLU A 106 -5.83 -14.24 -11.38
C GLU A 106 -6.36 -13.79 -10.01
N TYR A 107 -7.15 -14.63 -9.35
CA TYR A 107 -7.77 -14.31 -8.07
C TYR A 107 -6.87 -14.75 -6.91
N ASP A 108 -6.38 -13.79 -6.12
CA ASP A 108 -5.69 -14.03 -4.86
C ASP A 108 -6.67 -13.92 -3.68
N LEU A 109 -6.58 -14.84 -2.71
CA LEU A 109 -7.42 -14.78 -1.50
C LEU A 109 -7.03 -13.59 -0.62
N ASP A 110 -8.02 -12.83 -0.16
CA ASP A 110 -7.82 -11.83 0.89
C ASP A 110 -7.98 -12.45 2.29
N ASN A 111 -7.68 -11.66 3.33
CA ASN A 111 -7.80 -12.14 4.71
C ASN A 111 -9.22 -12.62 5.06
N GLU A 112 -10.28 -12.01 4.48
CA GLU A 112 -11.67 -12.42 4.73
C GLU A 112 -11.96 -13.79 4.10
N ASP A 113 -11.43 -14.01 2.90
CA ASP A 113 -11.49 -15.29 2.19
C ASP A 113 -10.76 -16.40 2.94
N GLU A 114 -9.56 -16.12 3.44
CA GLU A 114 -8.77 -17.08 4.22
C GLU A 114 -9.48 -17.45 5.53
N ASP A 115 -10.01 -16.48 6.26
CA ASP A 115 -10.78 -16.71 7.48
C ASP A 115 -12.03 -17.57 7.21
N TRP A 116 -12.77 -17.26 6.14
CA TRP A 116 -13.94 -18.03 5.74
C TRP A 116 -13.59 -19.46 5.34
N LEU A 117 -12.51 -19.65 4.57
CA LEU A 117 -12.03 -20.96 4.14
C LEU A 117 -11.56 -21.81 5.34
N GLN A 118 -10.92 -21.19 6.33
CA GLN A 118 -10.53 -21.85 7.57
C GLN A 118 -11.75 -22.33 8.38
N GLU A 119 -12.80 -21.52 8.47
CA GLU A 119 -14.05 -21.91 9.14
C GLU A 119 -14.72 -23.08 8.41
N LEU A 120 -14.84 -23.00 7.08
CA LEU A 120 -15.44 -24.07 6.27
C LEU A 120 -14.70 -25.40 6.43
N ASN A 121 -13.36 -25.34 6.52
CA ASN A 121 -12.52 -26.52 6.64
C ASN A 121 -12.34 -27.02 8.09
N ARG A 122 -12.91 -26.33 9.09
CA ARG A 122 -12.73 -26.65 10.51
C ARG A 122 -13.23 -28.06 10.85
N GLU A 123 -14.36 -28.46 10.29
CA GLU A 123 -14.97 -29.77 10.54
C GLU A 123 -14.32 -30.87 9.69
N ARG A 124 -14.05 -30.57 8.42
CA ARG A 124 -13.40 -31.47 7.47
C ARG A 124 -12.61 -30.63 6.47
N LYS A 125 -11.39 -31.04 6.11
CA LYS A 125 -10.62 -30.42 5.01
C LYS A 125 -11.28 -30.73 3.67
N ILE A 126 -12.28 -29.94 3.31
CA ILE A 126 -13.13 -30.14 2.14
C ILE A 126 -12.54 -29.46 0.90
N LEU A 127 -11.93 -28.28 1.06
CA LEU A 127 -11.50 -27.44 -0.07
C LEU A 127 -10.09 -26.86 0.17
N PRO A 128 -9.08 -27.15 -0.69
CA PRO A 128 -7.78 -26.48 -0.64
C PRO A 128 -7.87 -25.04 -1.18
N PRO A 129 -6.96 -24.13 -0.76
CA PRO A 129 -6.98 -22.71 -1.14
C PRO A 129 -6.91 -22.49 -2.65
N GLU A 130 -6.02 -23.17 -3.37
CA GLU A 130 -5.88 -23.07 -4.83
C GLU A 130 -7.18 -23.40 -5.58
N LYS A 131 -7.94 -24.39 -5.09
CA LYS A 131 -9.25 -24.71 -5.68
C LYS A 131 -10.28 -23.62 -5.37
N PHE A 132 -10.22 -23.03 -4.18
CA PHE A 132 -11.13 -21.96 -3.80
C PHE A 132 -10.93 -20.71 -4.66
N GLU A 133 -9.68 -20.30 -4.88
CA GLU A 133 -9.30 -19.23 -5.83
C GLU A 133 -9.87 -19.49 -7.23
N ASN A 134 -9.68 -20.71 -7.75
CA ASN A 134 -10.18 -21.09 -9.06
C ASN A 134 -11.73 -20.99 -9.16
N LEU A 135 -12.43 -21.42 -8.09
CA LEU A 135 -13.88 -21.33 -8.02
C LEU A 135 -14.36 -19.87 -7.99
N LEU A 136 -13.75 -19.02 -7.17
CA LEU A 136 -14.08 -17.59 -7.08
C LEU A 136 -13.82 -16.89 -8.41
N PHE A 137 -12.66 -17.13 -9.01
CA PHE A 137 -12.30 -16.56 -10.31
C PHE A 137 -13.30 -16.94 -11.40
N LYS A 138 -13.71 -18.22 -11.46
CA LYS A 138 -14.72 -18.68 -12.42
C LYS A 138 -16.08 -18.03 -12.19
N LEU A 139 -16.52 -17.88 -10.95
CA LEU A 139 -17.78 -17.21 -10.63
C LEU A 139 -17.76 -15.76 -11.14
N GLU A 140 -16.67 -15.03 -10.92
CA GLU A 140 -16.51 -13.66 -11.40
C GLU A 140 -16.58 -13.57 -12.93
N VAL A 141 -15.84 -14.44 -13.63
CA VAL A 141 -15.84 -14.50 -15.10
C VAL A 141 -17.23 -14.88 -15.65
N LEU A 142 -17.92 -15.82 -15.00
CA LEU A 142 -19.25 -16.26 -15.40
C LEU A 142 -20.31 -15.19 -15.20
N ASP A 143 -20.27 -14.46 -14.07
CA ASP A 143 -21.19 -13.37 -13.82
C ASP A 143 -20.95 -12.20 -14.78
N HIS A 144 -19.69 -11.86 -15.02
CA HIS A 144 -19.33 -10.90 -16.06
C HIS A 144 -19.91 -11.33 -17.43
N LYS A 145 -19.70 -12.57 -17.85
CA LYS A 145 -20.24 -13.09 -19.12
C LYS A 145 -21.76 -13.10 -19.16
N ALA A 146 -22.44 -13.39 -18.04
CA ALA A 146 -23.89 -13.33 -17.95
C ALA A 146 -24.40 -11.88 -18.10
N ARG A 147 -23.70 -10.93 -17.49
CA ARG A 147 -23.98 -9.50 -17.57
C ARG A 147 -23.80 -8.93 -18.98
N GLU A 148 -22.74 -9.35 -19.67
CA GLU A 148 -22.50 -9.02 -21.09
C GLU A 148 -23.66 -9.49 -21.97
N LYS A 149 -24.12 -10.73 -21.78
CA LYS A 149 -25.27 -11.29 -22.52
C LYS A 149 -26.58 -10.57 -22.21
N ALA A 150 -26.76 -10.09 -20.99
CA ALA A 150 -27.91 -9.30 -20.59
C ALA A 150 -27.85 -7.85 -21.10
N GLY A 151 -26.80 -7.46 -21.85
CA GLY A 151 -26.61 -6.11 -22.38
C GLY A 151 -26.37 -5.05 -21.30
N THR A 152 -26.05 -5.46 -20.07
CA THR A 152 -25.88 -4.56 -18.93
C THR A 152 -24.40 -4.23 -18.71
N LEU A 153 -23.79 -3.55 -19.70
CA LEU A 153 -22.39 -3.11 -19.65
C LEU A 153 -22.13 -1.96 -18.67
N GLN A 154 -23.18 -1.26 -18.21
CA GLN A 154 -23.01 -0.10 -17.34
C GLN A 154 -22.89 -0.51 -15.87
N LEU A 155 -21.68 -0.28 -15.32
CA LEU A 155 -21.48 0.03 -13.90
C LEU A 155 -22.40 1.20 -13.53
N THR A 156 -23.62 0.88 -13.14
CA THR A 156 -24.54 1.89 -12.62
C THR A 156 -24.05 2.25 -11.23
N PHE A 157 -23.26 3.33 -11.13
CA PHE A 157 -22.77 3.95 -9.90
C PHE A 157 -23.87 4.26 -8.85
N ILE A 158 -25.15 4.06 -9.19
CA ILE A 158 -26.32 4.46 -8.41
C ILE A 158 -27.09 3.24 -7.87
N SER A 159 -26.97 2.04 -8.46
CA SER A 159 -27.81 0.87 -8.10
C SER A 159 -26.99 -0.38 -7.80
N PRO A 160 -27.44 -1.28 -6.89
CA PRO A 160 -26.73 -2.53 -6.60
C PRO A 160 -26.48 -3.28 -7.88
N VAL A 161 -25.21 -3.55 -8.18
CA VAL A 161 -24.82 -4.41 -9.31
C VAL A 161 -25.53 -5.74 -9.08
N PRO A 162 -26.53 -6.08 -9.90
CA PRO A 162 -27.24 -7.34 -9.72
C PRO A 162 -26.28 -8.47 -10.02
N VAL A 163 -26.26 -9.49 -9.17
CA VAL A 163 -25.65 -10.77 -9.52
C VAL A 163 -26.56 -11.42 -10.56
N PHE A 164 -26.07 -11.52 -11.79
CA PHE A 164 -26.81 -12.10 -12.93
C PHE A 164 -26.65 -13.62 -12.99
N LEU A 165 -25.57 -14.14 -12.41
CA LEU A 165 -25.29 -15.57 -12.38
C LEU A 165 -26.23 -16.27 -11.39
N GLN A 166 -27.09 -17.16 -11.90
CA GLN A 166 -27.92 -18.05 -11.09
C GLN A 166 -27.11 -19.23 -10.53
N LEU A 167 -27.54 -19.74 -9.37
CA LEU A 167 -26.86 -20.87 -8.71
C LEU A 167 -26.81 -22.12 -9.60
N ASP A 168 -27.88 -22.44 -10.32
CA ASP A 168 -27.93 -23.64 -11.16
C ASP A 168 -26.93 -23.56 -12.32
N ALA A 169 -26.87 -22.41 -12.99
CA ALA A 169 -25.90 -22.15 -14.05
C ALA A 169 -24.44 -22.14 -13.53
N ALA A 170 -24.21 -21.60 -12.33
CA ALA A 170 -22.92 -21.67 -11.67
C ALA A 170 -22.54 -23.12 -11.33
N ALA A 171 -23.48 -23.88 -10.77
CA ALA A 171 -23.26 -25.27 -10.40
C ALA A 171 -22.94 -26.14 -11.62
N GLU A 172 -23.67 -25.98 -12.72
CA GLU A 172 -23.42 -26.70 -13.97
C GLU A 172 -22.01 -26.41 -14.51
N ALA A 173 -21.59 -25.14 -14.53
CA ALA A 173 -20.26 -24.76 -15.02
C ALA A 173 -19.11 -25.24 -14.10
N LEU A 174 -19.37 -25.38 -12.80
CA LEU A 174 -18.37 -25.77 -11.79
C LEU A 174 -18.34 -27.28 -11.49
N GLN A 175 -19.32 -28.06 -11.97
CA GLN A 175 -19.37 -29.52 -11.80
C GLN A 175 -18.10 -30.23 -12.30
N GLY A 176 -17.44 -29.69 -13.33
CA GLY A 176 -16.19 -30.23 -13.86
C GLY A 176 -14.97 -30.13 -12.92
N GLN A 177 -15.08 -29.44 -11.78
CA GLN A 177 -13.96 -29.15 -10.86
C GLN A 177 -13.88 -30.09 -9.66
N SER A 178 -14.50 -31.27 -9.72
CA SER A 178 -14.43 -32.34 -8.69
C SER A 178 -14.90 -31.95 -7.28
N SER A 179 -15.64 -30.83 -7.14
CA SER A 179 -16.15 -30.34 -5.86
C SER A 179 -17.60 -30.78 -5.66
N GLY A 180 -17.96 -31.23 -4.46
CA GLY A 180 -19.34 -31.62 -4.16
C GLY A 180 -20.30 -30.43 -4.27
N PHE A 181 -21.55 -30.67 -4.69
CA PHE A 181 -22.56 -29.62 -4.86
C PHE A 181 -22.76 -28.74 -3.61
N ALA A 182 -22.68 -29.33 -2.41
CA ALA A 182 -22.77 -28.60 -1.14
C ALA A 182 -21.65 -27.55 -0.98
N VAL A 183 -20.44 -27.86 -1.47
CA VAL A 183 -19.29 -26.93 -1.45
C VAL A 183 -19.54 -25.79 -2.42
N ILE A 184 -19.95 -26.12 -3.65
CA ILE A 184 -20.26 -25.14 -4.69
C ILE A 184 -21.37 -24.19 -4.20
N GLN A 185 -22.41 -24.72 -3.55
CA GLN A 185 -23.49 -23.91 -3.00
C GLN A 185 -23.01 -22.98 -1.89
N SER A 186 -22.12 -23.45 -1.00
CA SER A 186 -21.56 -22.64 0.08
C SER A 186 -20.65 -21.53 -0.45
N VAL A 187 -19.78 -21.86 -1.40
CA VAL A 187 -18.90 -20.91 -2.10
C VAL A 187 -19.72 -19.86 -2.85
N TYR A 188 -20.75 -20.27 -3.59
CA TYR A 188 -21.62 -19.34 -4.31
C TYR A 188 -22.34 -18.38 -3.35
N LYS A 189 -22.86 -18.87 -2.22
CA LYS A 189 -23.49 -18.03 -1.19
C LYS A 189 -22.49 -17.01 -0.62
N TYR A 190 -21.28 -17.45 -0.31
CA TYR A 190 -20.20 -16.59 0.17
C TYR A 190 -19.85 -15.50 -0.85
N TRP A 191 -19.50 -15.89 -2.09
CA TRP A 191 -19.14 -14.97 -3.17
C TRP A 191 -20.26 -13.95 -3.43
N LYS A 192 -21.51 -14.41 -3.55
CA LYS A 192 -22.67 -13.53 -3.73
C LYS A 192 -22.80 -12.52 -2.60
N SER A 193 -22.65 -12.95 -1.35
CA SER A 193 -22.64 -12.06 -0.18
C SER A 193 -21.49 -11.04 -0.23
N LYS A 194 -20.28 -11.48 -0.63
CA LYS A 194 -19.09 -10.63 -0.78
C LYS A 194 -19.33 -9.53 -1.82
N VAL A 195 -19.89 -9.88 -2.98
CA VAL A 195 -20.24 -8.92 -4.05
C VAL A 195 -21.24 -7.86 -3.54
N TYR A 196 -22.27 -8.26 -2.80
CA TYR A 196 -23.20 -7.31 -2.18
C TYR A 196 -22.55 -6.43 -1.11
N LYS A 197 -21.62 -6.99 -0.33
CA LYS A 197 -20.92 -6.26 0.75
C LYS A 197 -19.97 -5.20 0.20
N LEU A 198 -19.21 -5.51 -0.84
CA LEU A 198 -18.34 -4.55 -1.52
C LEU A 198 -19.14 -3.37 -2.05
N PHE A 199 -20.30 -3.66 -2.65
CA PHE A 199 -21.25 -2.63 -3.06
C PHE A 199 -21.74 -1.74 -1.90
N CYS A 200 -22.06 -2.33 -0.74
CA CYS A 200 -22.51 -1.58 0.42
C CYS A 200 -21.39 -0.76 1.09
N LYS A 201 -20.15 -1.25 1.13
CA LYS A 201 -18.99 -0.50 1.63
C LYS A 201 -18.72 0.72 0.77
N GLU A 202 -18.75 0.56 -0.55
CA GLU A 202 -18.58 1.67 -1.50
C GLU A 202 -19.71 2.70 -1.38
N LYS A 203 -20.94 2.25 -1.17
CA LYS A 203 -22.06 3.14 -0.86
C LYS A 203 -22.00 3.82 0.49
N ARG A 204 -21.39 3.24 1.54
CA ARG A 204 -21.19 3.95 2.82
C ARG A 204 -20.21 5.12 2.69
N ILE A 205 -19.25 5.03 1.77
CA ILE A 205 -18.35 6.13 1.45
C ILE A 205 -19.13 7.26 0.75
N CYS A 206 -20.09 6.94 -0.13
CA CYS A 206 -20.98 7.94 -0.73
C CYS A 206 -22.08 8.47 0.21
N ALA A 207 -22.58 7.66 1.14
CA ALA A 207 -23.70 8.01 2.03
C ALA A 207 -23.30 8.91 3.21
N GLN A 208 -22.00 9.15 3.46
CA GLN A 208 -21.61 10.24 4.36
C GLN A 208 -21.95 11.63 3.79
N SER A 209 -22.37 11.73 2.52
CA SER A 209 -22.92 12.97 1.93
C SER A 209 -24.46 12.99 1.82
N SER A 210 -25.19 11.95 2.25
CA SER A 210 -26.66 12.00 2.23
C SER A 210 -27.25 10.97 3.18
N TYR A 211 -27.80 11.47 4.28
CA TYR A 211 -28.76 10.77 5.12
C TYR A 211 -29.86 10.16 4.24
N ILE A 212 -30.32 8.95 4.59
CA ILE A 212 -31.35 8.10 3.94
C ILE A 212 -30.77 6.81 3.31
N VAL A 213 -30.07 5.97 4.08
CA VAL A 213 -29.97 4.53 3.77
C VAL A 213 -29.92 3.70 5.07
N THR A 214 -30.91 3.90 5.96
CA THR A 214 -30.99 3.12 7.23
C THR A 214 -32.14 2.10 7.24
N LEU A 215 -32.80 1.83 6.11
CA LEU A 215 -34.03 1.02 6.11
C LEU A 215 -34.03 -0.24 5.22
N LEU A 216 -32.96 -0.54 4.49
CA LEU A 216 -32.93 -1.71 3.60
C LEU A 216 -32.00 -2.86 4.05
N CYS A 217 -31.31 -2.76 5.19
CA CYS A 217 -30.42 -3.84 5.68
C CYS A 217 -31.03 -4.73 6.76
N TYR A 218 -32.33 -4.63 7.07
CA TYR A 218 -32.96 -5.42 8.16
C TYR A 218 -34.06 -6.39 7.75
N ASN A 219 -34.31 -6.61 6.46
CA ASN A 219 -35.18 -7.69 6.02
C ASN A 219 -34.67 -8.21 4.68
N TYR A 220 -33.78 -9.20 4.72
CA TYR A 220 -33.73 -10.40 3.86
C TYR A 220 -32.49 -11.22 4.20
#